data_AF-A0A218WV09-F1
#
_entry.id   AF-A0A218WV09-F1
#
_cell.length_a   1.000
_cell.length_b   1.000
_cell.length_c   1.000
_cell.angle_alpha   90.00
_cell.angle_beta   90.00
_cell.angle_gamma   90.00
#
_symmetry.space_group_name_H-M   'P 1'
#
loop_
_entity.id
_entity.type
_entity.pdbx_description
1 polymer ?
#
loop_
_entity_poly.entity_id
_entity_poly.type
_entity_poly.pdbx_seq_one_letter_code
_entity_poly.pdbx_strand_id
1 'polypeptide(L)'
;MTVPIPGKEGDFLVTVSLGLLSRSLTLILDTGCDLYWTQDIPCPDDGCYKQDDPYYEPSRSSTYSDPQFYHSPSTYKIFYEDKSYSYGYYAKDTLTLGPNYKFPNFVFSCGQNNSSNGFGSTAGILGLGKGTHTLVSQTAYKFNQIFCYCVPPTFSTNGYLLFGLEARKYCHPEMFTPLVSARPARPQYFVNLLSTTIEDQTLS
;
A
#
# COMPACT_ATOMS: atom_id res chain seq x y z
N MET A 1 16.27 2.85 2.70
CA MET A 1 15.45 2.96 3.93
C MET A 1 14.94 1.57 4.27
N THR A 2 14.81 1.22 5.56
CA THR A 2 14.20 -0.03 6.02
C THR A 2 12.94 0.24 6.82
N VAL A 3 11.89 -0.53 6.55
CA VAL A 3 10.60 -0.50 7.23
C VAL A 3 10.26 -1.93 7.67
N PRO A 4 9.89 -2.18 8.94
CA PRO A 4 9.51 -3.52 9.39
C PRO A 4 8.17 -3.94 8.79
N ILE A 5 8.01 -5.24 8.51
CA ILE A 5 6.73 -5.82 8.07
C ILE A 5 6.29 -6.96 9.01
N PRO A 6 5.52 -6.66 10.08
CA PRO A 6 4.94 -7.69 10.93
C PRO A 6 3.81 -8.42 10.21
N GLY A 7 3.53 -9.65 10.63
CA GLY A 7 2.35 -10.39 10.17
C GLY A 7 1.22 -10.35 11.20
N LYS A 8 -0.04 -10.24 10.74
CA LYS A 8 -1.23 -10.27 11.59
C LYS A 8 -2.45 -10.67 10.75
N GLU A 9 -3.33 -11.50 11.32
CA GLU A 9 -4.64 -11.85 10.73
C GLU A 9 -4.59 -12.44 9.30
N GLY A 10 -3.44 -12.96 8.86
CA GLY A 10 -3.26 -13.51 7.51
C GLY A 10 -2.48 -12.59 6.57
N ASP A 11 -2.24 -11.33 6.98
CA ASP A 11 -1.61 -10.29 6.17
C ASP A 11 -0.27 -9.83 6.71
N PHE A 12 0.51 -9.18 5.85
CA PHE A 12 1.72 -8.47 6.23
C PHE A 12 1.49 -6.98 6.20
N LEU A 13 1.89 -6.32 7.27
CA LEU A 13 1.49 -4.96 7.56
C LEU A 13 2.66 -3.99 7.43
N VAL A 14 2.34 -2.72 7.30
CA VAL A 14 3.30 -1.62 7.30
C VAL A 14 2.70 -0.43 8.04
N THR A 15 3.49 0.18 8.91
CA THR A 15 3.08 1.41 9.60
C THR A 15 3.68 2.62 8.90
N VAL A 16 2.80 3.54 8.51
CA VAL A 16 3.14 4.85 7.96
C VAL A 16 2.53 5.93 8.84
N SER A 17 2.95 7.18 8.71
CA SER A 17 2.23 8.30 9.32
C SER A 17 1.68 9.25 8.28
N LEU A 18 0.45 9.73 8.48
CA LEU A 18 -0.16 10.79 7.69
C LEU A 18 -0.32 12.07 8.52
N GLY A 19 -0.04 13.21 7.89
CA GLY A 19 -0.19 14.55 8.45
C GLY A 19 0.95 15.02 9.35
N LEU A 20 0.99 16.33 9.62
CA LEU A 20 2.10 16.97 10.34
C LEU A 20 2.20 16.58 11.84
N LEU A 21 1.08 16.19 12.45
CA LEU A 21 1.05 15.60 13.80
C LEU A 21 1.18 14.06 13.79
N SER A 22 1.55 13.49 12.63
CA SER A 22 1.89 12.09 12.38
C SER A 22 1.02 11.09 13.14
N ARG A 23 -0.21 10.89 12.68
CA ARG A 23 -0.96 9.70 13.11
C ARG A 23 -0.42 8.49 12.40
N SER A 24 0.06 7.52 13.17
CA SER A 24 0.47 6.23 12.63
C SER A 24 -0.76 5.43 12.21
N LEU A 25 -0.67 4.86 11.01
CA LEU A 25 -1.68 4.01 10.40
C LEU A 25 -0.99 2.72 9.95
N THR A 26 -1.52 1.61 10.40
CA THR A 26 -1.05 0.27 10.10
C THR A 26 -1.92 -0.30 8.99
N LEU A 27 -1.29 -0.54 7.85
CA LEU A 27 -1.94 -0.85 6.59
C LEU A 27 -1.48 -2.22 6.09
N ILE A 28 -2.33 -2.90 5.34
CA ILE A 28 -1.95 -4.11 4.61
C ILE A 28 -0.99 -3.72 3.48
N LEU A 29 0.12 -4.44 3.35
CA LEU A 29 1.09 -4.26 2.28
C LEU A 29 0.66 -5.05 1.04
N ASP A 30 0.27 -4.36 -0.03
CA ASP A 30 -0.31 -5.01 -1.21
C ASP A 30 0.41 -4.63 -2.52
N THR A 31 1.16 -5.57 -3.09
CA THR A 31 1.85 -5.38 -4.39
C THR A 31 0.92 -5.52 -5.61
N GLY A 32 -0.31 -5.98 -5.40
CA GLY A 32 -1.36 -6.11 -6.41
C GLY A 32 -2.28 -4.90 -6.51
N CYS A 33 -2.25 -3.98 -5.54
CA CYS A 33 -3.06 -2.76 -5.50
C CYS A 33 -2.31 -1.52 -6.05
N ASP A 34 -3.01 -0.65 -6.80
CA ASP A 34 -2.49 0.59 -7.40
C ASP A 34 -2.74 1.88 -6.61
N LEU A 35 -3.24 1.77 -5.38
CA LEU A 35 -3.49 2.96 -4.56
C LEU A 35 -3.22 2.69 -3.08
N TYR A 36 -2.94 3.76 -2.36
CA TYR A 36 -3.03 3.80 -0.91
C TYR A 36 -4.43 4.33 -0.54
N TRP A 37 -5.22 3.55 0.20
CA TRP A 37 -6.39 4.06 0.92
C TRP A 37 -6.35 3.79 2.43
N THR A 38 -7.03 4.64 3.22
CA THR A 38 -7.28 4.45 4.65
C THR A 38 -8.67 4.97 5.04
N GLN A 39 -9.25 4.44 6.12
CA GLN A 39 -10.52 4.96 6.65
C GLN A 39 -10.32 6.32 7.33
N ASP A 40 -11.24 7.24 7.08
CA ASP A 40 -11.19 8.60 7.61
C ASP A 40 -12.51 9.04 8.26
N ILE A 41 -12.45 10.10 9.08
CA ILE A 41 -13.62 10.69 9.74
C ILE A 41 -13.97 12.09 9.20
N PRO A 42 -15.27 12.45 9.16
CA PRO A 42 -16.41 11.65 9.61
C PRO A 42 -16.62 10.43 8.70
N CYS A 43 -16.88 9.28 9.31
CA CYS A 43 -17.27 8.10 8.55
C CYS A 43 -18.78 7.91 8.69
N PRO A 44 -19.51 7.66 7.60
CA PRO A 44 -20.92 7.28 7.66
C PRO A 44 -21.11 6.07 8.59
N ASP A 45 -22.22 6.04 9.34
CA ASP A 45 -22.41 5.13 10.48
C ASP A 45 -22.24 3.63 10.16
N ASP A 46 -22.41 3.22 8.88
CA ASP A 46 -22.19 1.86 8.38
C ASP A 46 -21.07 1.75 7.33
N GLY A 47 -20.37 2.85 7.05
CA GLY A 47 -19.37 2.95 5.99
C GLY A 47 -17.96 2.49 6.40
N CYS A 48 -17.67 2.41 7.69
CA CYS A 48 -16.35 1.99 8.17
C CYS A 48 -16.43 0.79 9.10
N TYR A 49 -15.46 -0.11 8.97
CA TYR A 49 -15.27 -1.20 9.89
C TYR A 49 -14.37 -0.77 11.05
N LYS A 50 -14.46 -1.50 12.17
CA LYS A 50 -13.60 -1.25 13.33
C LYS A 50 -12.16 -1.61 13.00
N GLN A 51 -11.26 -0.67 13.26
CA GLN A 51 -9.81 -0.85 13.15
C GLN A 51 -9.14 -0.57 14.50
N ASP A 52 -7.90 -1.06 14.66
CA ASP A 52 -7.12 -0.87 15.89
C ASP A 52 -6.57 0.55 16.02
N ASP A 53 -6.05 1.10 14.91
CA ASP A 53 -5.54 2.46 14.89
C ASP A 53 -6.70 3.48 14.84
N PRO A 54 -6.53 4.71 15.34
CA PRO A 54 -7.52 5.76 15.13
C PRO A 54 -7.74 6.03 13.64
N TYR A 55 -8.98 6.33 13.25
CA TYR A 55 -9.27 6.81 11.90
C TYR A 55 -8.44 8.05 11.55
N TYR A 56 -8.12 8.20 10.26
CA TYR A 56 -7.51 9.41 9.76
C TYR A 56 -8.48 10.59 9.91
N GLU A 57 -7.97 11.76 10.32
CA GLU A 57 -8.82 12.91 10.62
C GLU A 57 -8.25 14.14 9.87
N PRO A 58 -8.78 14.43 8.67
CA PRO A 58 -8.28 15.53 7.83
C PRO A 58 -8.19 16.87 8.57
N SER A 59 -9.19 17.18 9.40
CA SER A 59 -9.29 18.44 10.16
C SER A 59 -8.14 18.67 11.15
N ARG A 60 -7.39 17.62 11.50
CA ARG A 60 -6.26 17.70 12.45
C ARG A 60 -4.89 17.77 11.77
N SER A 61 -4.85 17.76 10.45
CA SER A 61 -3.61 17.91 9.70
C SER A 61 -3.53 19.29 9.06
N SER A 62 -2.53 20.08 9.44
CA SER A 62 -2.27 21.39 8.83
C SER A 62 -1.69 21.29 7.42
N THR A 63 -1.30 20.09 6.98
CA THR A 63 -0.78 19.81 5.63
C THR A 63 -1.79 19.09 4.74
N TYR A 64 -3.00 18.82 5.24
CA TYR A 64 -4.08 18.28 4.45
C TYR A 64 -4.51 19.28 3.37
N SER A 65 -4.80 18.76 2.18
CA SER A 65 -5.45 19.52 1.11
C SER A 65 -6.38 18.63 0.31
N ASP A 66 -7.55 19.17 -0.01
CA ASP A 66 -8.54 18.47 -0.83
C ASP A 66 -8.15 18.61 -2.32
N PRO A 67 -7.93 17.50 -3.05
CA PRO A 67 -7.65 17.55 -4.49
C PRO A 67 -8.84 18.04 -5.33
N GLN A 68 -10.04 18.15 -4.76
CA GLN A 68 -11.22 18.75 -5.42
C GLN A 68 -10.97 20.16 -5.97
N PHE A 69 -9.96 20.87 -5.48
CA PHE A 69 -9.62 22.19 -5.99
C PHE A 69 -9.08 22.18 -7.43
N TYR A 70 -8.75 21.01 -8.02
CA TYR A 70 -8.10 20.97 -9.34
C TYR A 70 -8.73 20.03 -10.39
N HIS A 71 -9.28 18.85 -10.08
CA HIS A 71 -9.85 17.96 -11.12
C HIS A 71 -10.96 17.01 -10.62
N SER A 72 -11.99 16.81 -11.45
CA SER A 72 -13.08 15.83 -11.28
C SER A 72 -12.82 14.61 -12.21
N PRO A 73 -13.04 13.36 -11.77
CA PRO A 73 -13.67 12.96 -10.52
C PRO A 73 -12.72 12.91 -9.33
N SER A 74 -13.16 13.46 -8.20
CA SER A 74 -12.47 13.40 -6.90
C SER A 74 -12.68 12.08 -6.17
N THR A 75 -13.42 11.14 -6.75
CA THR A 75 -13.82 9.89 -6.11
C THR A 75 -13.03 8.69 -6.62
N TYR A 76 -12.88 7.68 -5.76
CA TYR A 76 -12.29 6.39 -6.13
C TYR A 76 -13.22 5.25 -5.73
N LYS A 77 -13.07 4.13 -6.45
CA LYS A 77 -13.71 2.86 -6.12
C LYS A 77 -12.74 1.72 -6.40
N ILE A 78 -12.59 0.81 -5.46
CA ILE A 78 -11.77 -0.40 -5.62
C ILE A 78 -12.53 -1.63 -5.15
N PHE A 79 -12.34 -2.72 -5.89
CA PHE A 79 -12.89 -4.04 -5.62
C PHE A 79 -11.75 -5.04 -5.64
N TYR A 80 -11.70 -5.91 -4.64
CA TYR A 80 -10.70 -6.96 -4.52
C TYR A 80 -11.25 -8.31 -4.97
N GLU A 81 -10.36 -9.27 -5.24
CA GLU A 81 -10.74 -10.60 -5.72
C GLU A 81 -11.54 -11.41 -4.69
N ASP A 82 -11.32 -11.15 -3.40
CA ASP A 82 -12.07 -11.71 -2.28
C ASP A 82 -13.46 -11.08 -2.07
N LYS A 83 -13.86 -10.18 -2.99
CA LYS A 83 -15.12 -9.41 -2.98
C LYS A 83 -15.19 -8.32 -1.91
N SER A 84 -14.11 -8.05 -1.17
CA SER A 84 -14.01 -6.84 -0.36
C SER A 84 -13.92 -5.60 -1.26
N TYR A 85 -14.25 -4.43 -0.72
CA TYR A 85 -14.28 -3.17 -1.47
C TYR A 85 -14.00 -1.96 -0.58
N SER A 86 -13.63 -0.85 -1.24
CA SER A 86 -13.51 0.47 -0.62
C SER A 86 -13.93 1.56 -1.61
N TYR A 87 -14.69 2.54 -1.11
CA TYR A 87 -15.12 3.72 -1.85
C TYR A 87 -14.88 4.99 -1.05
N GLY A 88 -14.60 6.08 -1.76
CA GLY A 88 -14.52 7.39 -1.15
C GLY A 88 -13.92 8.41 -2.09
N TYR A 89 -13.01 9.24 -1.58
CA TYR A 89 -12.44 10.37 -2.31
C TYR A 89 -10.92 10.41 -2.19
N TYR A 90 -10.26 11.04 -3.17
CA TYR A 90 -8.83 11.29 -3.10
C TYR A 90 -8.55 12.45 -2.14
N ALA A 91 -7.40 12.40 -1.47
CA ALA A 91 -6.90 13.41 -0.55
C ALA A 91 -5.40 13.64 -0.79
N LYS A 92 -4.87 14.77 -0.34
CA LYS A 92 -3.43 15.03 -0.26
C LYS A 92 -3.04 15.37 1.16
N ASP A 93 -1.94 14.78 1.61
CA ASP A 93 -1.31 15.17 2.88
C ASP A 93 0.20 14.86 2.83
N THR A 94 0.91 15.12 3.92
CA THR A 94 2.30 14.67 4.09
C THR A 94 2.31 13.22 4.57
N LEU A 95 2.83 12.33 3.73
CA LEU A 95 3.17 10.97 4.14
C LEU A 95 4.54 10.96 4.82
N THR A 96 4.66 10.28 5.94
CA THR A 96 5.94 9.99 6.59
C THR A 96 6.18 8.48 6.62
N LEU A 97 7.28 8.04 6.01
CA LEU A 97 7.80 6.69 6.15
C LEU A 97 8.92 6.69 7.19
N GLY A 98 8.77 5.84 8.22
CA GLY A 98 9.73 5.74 9.32
C GLY A 98 10.04 7.09 9.96
N PRO A 99 11.23 7.27 10.57
CA PRO A 99 11.49 8.49 11.33
C PRO A 99 11.78 9.73 10.47
N ASN A 100 12.27 9.55 9.24
CA ASN A 100 12.98 10.62 8.52
C ASN A 100 12.45 10.94 7.12
N TYR A 101 11.63 10.08 6.50
CA TYR A 101 11.27 10.25 5.10
C TYR A 101 9.89 10.86 4.98
N LYS A 102 9.83 12.16 4.69
CA LYS A 102 8.59 12.92 4.49
C LYS A 102 8.36 13.17 3.01
N PHE A 103 7.15 12.89 2.56
CA PHE A 103 6.68 13.08 1.19
C PHE A 103 5.47 14.03 1.24
N PRO A 104 5.70 15.35 1.09
CA PRO A 104 4.61 16.32 1.06
C PRO A 104 3.76 16.14 -0.20
N ASN A 105 2.50 16.56 -0.13
CA ASN A 105 1.53 16.46 -1.24
C ASN A 105 1.33 15.03 -1.75
N PHE A 106 1.50 14.03 -0.89
CA PHE A 106 1.25 12.64 -1.20
C PHE A 106 -0.25 12.44 -1.40
N VAL A 107 -0.64 11.94 -2.56
CA VAL A 107 -2.02 11.62 -2.93
C VAL A 107 -2.37 10.24 -2.37
N PHE A 108 -3.46 10.16 -1.63
CA PHE A 108 -4.01 8.89 -1.14
C PHE A 108 -5.53 8.96 -1.21
N SER A 109 -6.19 7.90 -0.77
CA SER A 109 -7.62 7.74 -0.80
C SER A 109 -8.20 7.67 0.62
N CYS A 110 -9.22 8.49 0.88
CA CYS A 110 -10.02 8.51 2.09
C CYS A 110 -11.26 7.61 1.91
N GLY A 111 -11.27 6.47 2.59
CA GLY A 111 -12.30 5.44 2.48
C GLY A 111 -13.49 5.71 3.40
N GLN A 112 -14.64 5.99 2.80
CA GLN A 112 -15.88 6.38 3.45
C GLN A 112 -16.95 5.27 3.43
N ASN A 113 -16.76 4.26 2.59
CA ASN A 113 -17.63 3.10 2.52
C ASN A 113 -16.80 1.86 2.13
N ASN A 114 -16.49 1.03 3.12
CA ASN A 114 -15.55 -0.07 3.08
C ASN A 114 -16.23 -1.34 3.59
N SER A 115 -16.04 -2.46 2.91
CA SER A 115 -16.53 -3.74 3.41
C SER A 115 -15.83 -4.12 4.71
N SER A 116 -16.55 -4.77 5.63
CA SER A 116 -15.97 -5.23 6.90
C SER A 116 -15.20 -6.56 6.79
N ASN A 117 -15.28 -7.24 5.64
CA ASN A 117 -14.47 -8.42 5.33
C ASN A 117 -13.21 -8.03 4.55
N GLY A 118 -12.14 -8.83 4.73
CA GLY A 118 -10.91 -8.74 3.92
C GLY A 118 -9.82 -7.81 4.45
N PHE A 119 -10.12 -6.95 5.43
CA PHE A 119 -9.15 -5.96 5.95
C PHE A 119 -8.77 -6.14 7.42
N GLY A 120 -9.37 -7.13 8.09
CA GLY A 120 -9.16 -7.40 9.50
C GLY A 120 -9.40 -6.16 10.37
N SER A 121 -8.45 -5.88 11.25
CA SER A 121 -8.42 -4.70 12.13
C SER A 121 -7.51 -3.57 11.63
N THR A 122 -7.09 -3.60 10.36
CA THR A 122 -6.12 -2.64 9.80
C THR A 122 -6.75 -1.32 9.37
N ALA A 123 -5.96 -0.26 9.23
CA ALA A 123 -6.44 1.05 8.83
C ALA A 123 -6.76 1.19 7.33
N GLY A 124 -6.45 0.17 6.51
CA GLY A 124 -6.58 0.19 5.05
C GLY A 124 -5.42 -0.52 4.35
N ILE A 125 -5.13 -0.13 3.10
CA ILE A 125 -4.13 -0.78 2.24
C ILE A 125 -3.09 0.23 1.75
N LEU A 126 -1.81 -0.16 1.81
CA LEU A 126 -0.71 0.52 1.15
C LEU A 126 -0.34 -0.22 -0.15
N GLY A 127 -0.88 0.27 -1.27
CA GLY A 127 -0.57 -0.27 -2.60
C GLY A 127 0.88 -0.01 -3.04
N LEU A 128 1.56 -1.07 -3.47
CA LEU A 128 2.89 -1.06 -4.08
C LEU A 128 2.89 -1.44 -5.58
N GLY A 129 1.71 -1.54 -6.20
CA GLY A 129 1.58 -1.79 -7.63
C GLY A 129 2.15 -0.68 -8.52
N LYS A 130 2.02 -0.87 -9.84
CA LYS A 130 2.55 0.04 -10.87
C LYS A 130 1.65 1.26 -11.18
N GLY A 131 0.68 1.55 -10.31
CA GLY A 131 -0.25 2.67 -10.48
C GLY A 131 0.35 4.03 -10.14
N THR A 132 -0.22 5.11 -10.66
CA THR A 132 0.28 6.48 -10.43
C THR A 132 0.09 6.98 -8.99
N HIS A 133 -0.86 6.40 -8.26
CA HIS A 133 -1.19 6.78 -6.87
C HIS A 133 -0.60 5.82 -5.82
N THR A 134 0.35 4.95 -6.20
CA THR A 134 1.05 4.09 -5.24
C THR A 134 2.18 4.81 -4.53
N LEU A 135 2.63 4.23 -3.42
CA LEU A 135 3.83 4.68 -2.75
C LEU A 135 5.04 4.67 -3.69
N VAL A 136 5.17 3.61 -4.49
CA VAL A 136 6.31 3.38 -5.40
C VAL A 136 6.42 4.51 -6.43
N SER A 137 5.31 4.86 -7.07
CA SER A 137 5.27 5.90 -8.10
C SER A 137 5.47 7.30 -7.51
N GLN A 138 4.80 7.63 -6.41
CA GLN A 138 4.86 8.98 -5.83
C GLN A 138 6.19 9.28 -5.13
N THR A 139 6.93 8.25 -4.72
CA THR A 139 8.26 8.38 -4.10
C THR A 139 9.42 8.10 -5.09
N ALA A 140 9.10 7.95 -6.39
CA ALA A 140 10.05 7.64 -7.44
C ALA A 140 11.25 8.60 -7.50
N TYR A 141 11.03 9.89 -7.28
CA TYR A 141 12.11 10.90 -7.29
C TYR A 141 13.17 10.67 -6.20
N LYS A 142 12.82 9.91 -5.15
CA LYS A 142 13.71 9.58 -4.03
C LYS A 142 14.27 8.16 -4.13
N PHE A 143 13.46 7.22 -4.60
CA PHE A 143 13.79 5.78 -4.56
C PHE A 143 13.90 5.11 -5.93
N ASN A 144 13.78 5.86 -7.02
CA ASN A 144 13.86 5.39 -8.41
C ASN A 144 12.88 4.26 -8.75
N GLN A 145 11.73 4.17 -8.06
CA GLN A 145 10.75 3.08 -8.17
C GLN A 145 11.32 1.70 -7.82
N ILE A 146 12.30 1.65 -6.92
CA ILE A 146 12.95 0.41 -6.52
C ILE A 146 12.61 0.13 -5.08
N PHE A 147 12.06 -1.05 -4.86
CA PHE A 147 11.79 -1.60 -3.55
C PHE A 147 12.06 -3.10 -3.57
N CYS A 148 12.26 -3.67 -2.40
CA CYS A 148 12.24 -5.11 -2.20
C CYS A 148 11.73 -5.40 -0.80
N TYR A 149 11.20 -6.60 -0.59
CA TYR A 149 10.68 -6.99 0.70
C TYR A 149 10.99 -8.47 0.96
N CYS A 150 11.13 -8.82 2.23
CA CYS A 150 11.26 -10.19 2.69
C CYS A 150 10.16 -10.45 3.71
N VAL A 151 9.26 -11.35 3.35
CA VAL A 151 8.14 -11.77 4.19
C VAL A 151 8.61 -12.90 5.10
N PRO A 152 8.39 -12.82 6.43
CA PRO A 152 8.79 -13.88 7.34
C PRO A 152 7.87 -15.10 7.18
N PRO A 153 8.39 -16.33 7.41
CA PRO A 153 7.60 -17.55 7.26
C PRO A 153 6.51 -17.70 8.34
N THR A 154 6.63 -16.95 9.44
CA THR A 154 5.69 -16.94 10.56
C THR A 154 5.43 -15.51 11.01
N PHE A 155 4.30 -15.28 11.69
CA PHE A 155 3.95 -13.99 12.27
C PHE A 155 4.67 -13.68 13.60
N SER A 156 5.57 -14.56 14.05
CA SER A 156 6.36 -14.36 15.27
C SER A 156 7.61 -13.51 15.08
N THR A 157 7.98 -13.20 13.83
CA THR A 157 9.11 -12.36 13.49
C THR A 157 8.70 -11.31 12.47
N ASN A 158 9.42 -10.19 12.42
CA ASN A 158 9.18 -9.16 11.43
C ASN A 158 10.05 -9.41 10.20
N GLY A 159 9.47 -9.25 9.02
CA GLY A 159 10.24 -9.09 7.82
C GLY A 159 10.70 -7.64 7.63
N TYR A 160 11.12 -7.32 6.42
CA TYR A 160 11.51 -5.96 6.05
C TYR A 160 10.99 -5.56 4.66
N LEU A 161 10.80 -4.25 4.49
CA LEU A 161 10.59 -3.56 3.24
C LEU A 161 11.68 -2.50 3.08
N LEU A 162 12.38 -2.55 1.95
CA LEU A 162 13.48 -1.66 1.61
C LEU A 162 13.14 -0.84 0.38
N PHE A 163 13.71 0.37 0.29
CA PHE A 163 13.57 1.27 -0.86
C PHE A 163 14.91 1.78 -1.39
N GLY A 164 14.96 2.05 -2.69
CA GLY A 164 16.03 2.74 -3.40
C GLY A 164 17.37 2.01 -3.34
N LEU A 165 18.44 2.75 -3.02
CA LEU A 165 19.80 2.21 -2.94
C LEU A 165 19.93 1.10 -1.88
N GLU A 166 19.23 1.22 -0.76
CA GLU A 166 19.23 0.16 0.26
C GLU A 166 18.57 -1.12 -0.28
N ALA A 167 17.45 -1.01 -0.99
CA ALA A 167 16.83 -2.18 -1.64
C ALA A 167 17.80 -2.84 -2.62
N ARG A 168 18.48 -2.05 -3.46
CA ARG A 168 19.51 -2.60 -4.37
C ARG A 168 20.62 -3.30 -3.61
N LYS A 169 21.11 -2.71 -2.52
CA LYS A 169 22.25 -3.21 -1.75
C LYS A 169 21.96 -4.50 -0.98
N TYR A 170 20.76 -4.64 -0.45
CA TYR A 170 20.41 -5.78 0.41
C TYR A 170 19.68 -6.88 -0.36
N CYS A 171 18.89 -6.51 -1.37
CA CYS A 171 18.25 -7.45 -2.27
C CYS A 171 19.03 -7.47 -3.59
N HIS A 172 20.21 -8.07 -3.54
CA HIS A 172 21.00 -8.40 -4.72
C HIS A 172 20.65 -9.82 -5.16
N PRO A 173 19.64 -10.02 -6.02
CA PRO A 173 19.35 -11.35 -6.50
C PRO A 173 20.45 -11.79 -7.47
N GLU A 174 20.95 -13.02 -7.30
CA GLU A 174 21.83 -13.66 -8.29
C GLU A 174 21.06 -14.05 -9.57
N MET A 175 19.73 -14.21 -9.46
CA MET A 175 18.84 -14.59 -10.55
C MET A 175 17.69 -13.59 -10.69
N PHE A 176 17.37 -13.20 -11.92
CA PHE A 176 16.25 -12.29 -12.21
C PHE A 176 15.42 -12.80 -13.38
N THR A 177 14.16 -12.39 -13.41
CA THR A 177 13.24 -12.62 -14.53
C THR A 177 12.64 -11.28 -14.97
N PRO A 178 12.50 -11.02 -16.27
CA PRO A 178 11.87 -9.79 -16.74
C PRO A 178 10.39 -9.75 -16.33
N LEU A 179 9.94 -8.58 -15.87
CA LEU A 179 8.52 -8.34 -15.64
C LEU A 179 7.76 -8.31 -16.97
N VAL A 180 6.61 -8.97 -16.99
CA VAL A 180 5.71 -8.99 -18.16
C VAL A 180 4.85 -7.72 -18.16
N SER A 181 4.80 -7.07 -19.33
CA SER A 181 3.87 -5.98 -19.57
C SER A 181 2.49 -6.54 -19.92
N ALA A 182 1.53 -6.37 -19.02
CA ALA A 182 0.14 -6.74 -19.30
C ALA A 182 -0.49 -5.77 -20.32
N ARG A 183 -1.36 -6.29 -21.20
CA ARG A 183 -2.22 -5.51 -22.10
C ARG A 183 -3.68 -5.95 -21.93
N PRO A 184 -4.60 -5.06 -21.48
CA PRO A 184 -4.37 -3.66 -21.08
C PRO A 184 -3.42 -3.56 -19.87
N ALA A 185 -2.87 -2.36 -19.63
CA ALA A 185 -1.99 -2.13 -18.49
C ALA A 185 -2.68 -2.54 -17.18
N ARG A 186 -1.97 -3.32 -16.37
CA ARG A 186 -2.44 -3.84 -15.08
C ARG A 186 -1.50 -3.37 -13.97
N PRO A 187 -2.02 -3.08 -12.77
CA PRO A 187 -1.20 -2.60 -11.67
C PRO A 187 -0.32 -3.69 -11.06
N GLN A 188 -0.70 -4.96 -11.19
CA GLN A 188 0.04 -6.11 -10.66
C GLN A 188 1.37 -6.37 -11.40
N TYR A 189 2.32 -6.97 -10.70
CA TYR A 189 3.59 -7.47 -11.25
C TYR A 189 3.41 -8.89 -11.77
N PHE A 190 3.66 -9.10 -13.07
CA PHE A 190 3.57 -10.42 -13.71
C PHE A 190 4.96 -10.89 -14.12
N VAL A 191 5.17 -12.20 -14.04
CA VAL A 191 6.37 -12.90 -14.53
C VAL A 191 5.95 -14.11 -15.35
N ASN A 192 6.81 -14.56 -16.25
CA ASN A 192 6.58 -15.82 -16.97
C ASN A 192 7.00 -17.00 -16.10
N LEU A 193 6.05 -17.86 -15.75
CA LEU A 193 6.32 -19.17 -15.17
C LEU A 193 6.56 -20.17 -16.30
N LEU A 194 7.74 -20.78 -16.35
CA LEU A 194 8.12 -21.70 -17.44
C LEU A 194 7.60 -23.12 -17.20
N SER A 195 7.67 -23.57 -15.95
CA SER A 195 7.21 -24.88 -15.53
C SER A 195 7.13 -24.93 -14.00
N THR A 196 6.33 -25.86 -13.49
CA THR A 196 6.28 -26.24 -12.08
C THR A 196 6.68 -27.70 -11.96
N THR A 197 7.65 -28.01 -11.10
CA THR A 197 8.04 -29.39 -10.82
C THR A 197 7.54 -29.78 -9.42
N ILE A 198 6.81 -30.87 -9.34
CA ILE A 198 6.34 -31.47 -8.09
C ILE A 198 7.00 -32.84 -7.99
N GLU A 199 7.89 -32.99 -7.01
CA GLU A 199 8.77 -34.16 -6.89
C GLU A 199 9.53 -34.39 -8.21
N ASP A 200 9.29 -35.52 -8.88
CA ASP A 200 9.95 -35.88 -10.14
C ASP A 200 9.12 -35.52 -11.39
N GLN A 201 7.92 -34.96 -11.22
CA GLN A 201 7.02 -34.63 -12.33
C GLN A 201 7.05 -33.13 -12.66
N THR A 202 7.39 -32.79 -13.90
CA THR A 202 7.34 -31.42 -14.40
C THR A 202 6.05 -31.16 -15.18
N LEU A 203 5.35 -30.10 -14.79
CA LEU A 203 4.17 -29.55 -15.45
C LEU A 203 4.58 -28.27 -16.18
N SER A 204 4.50 -28.26 -17.50
CA SER A 204 4.76 -27.09 -18.35
C SER A 204 3.47 -26.42 -18.79
#